data_AF-A0A453SAI5-F1
#
_entry.id   AF-A0A453SAI5-F1
#
_cell.length_a   1.000
_cell.length_b   1.000
_cell.length_c   1.000
_cell.angle_alpha   90.00
_cell.angle_beta   90.00
_cell.angle_gamma   90.00
#
_symmetry.space_group_name_H-M   'P 1'
#
loop_
_entity.id
_entity.type
_entity.pdbx_description
1 polymer ?
#
loop_
_entity_poly.entity_id
_entity_poly.type
_entity_poly.pdbx_seq_one_letter_code
_entity_poly.pdbx_strand_id
1 'polypeptide(L)' 'PGFYDIDFKEVTEGCCGSTVLNAAIFIKNHPACPNAYDYIFWDSFHPTEKAYNIVVDKLFQQNMQYLM' A
#
# COMPACT_ATOMS: atom_id res chain seq x y z
N PRO A 1 15.22 -17.40 -5.48
CA PRO A 1 15.24 -16.26 -4.53
C PRO A 1 13.83 -15.66 -4.45
N GLY A 2 12.95 -16.36 -3.71
CA GLY A 2 11.51 -16.11 -3.72
C GLY A 2 11.04 -15.32 -2.50
N PHE A 3 10.23 -14.30 -2.77
CA PHE A 3 8.98 -13.91 -2.07
C PHE A 3 8.88 -13.96 -0.53
N TYR A 4 9.98 -13.93 0.25
CA TYR A 4 9.88 -14.17 1.69
C TYR A 4 9.79 -12.92 2.59
N ASP A 5 9.93 -11.69 2.07
CA ASP A 5 10.06 -10.49 2.94
C ASP A 5 9.05 -9.36 2.64
N ILE A 6 7.91 -9.64 2.00
CA ILE A 6 6.83 -8.66 1.88
C ILE A 6 5.93 -8.80 3.12
N ASP A 7 6.46 -8.42 4.29
CA ASP A 7 5.81 -8.62 5.59
C ASP A 7 4.72 -7.57 5.85
N PHE A 8 3.57 -7.72 5.20
CA PHE A 8 2.35 -6.99 5.54
C PHE A 8 1.54 -7.80 6.54
N LYS A 9 1.07 -7.16 7.60
CA LYS A 9 0.19 -7.79 8.60
C LYS A 9 -1.28 -7.70 8.20
N GLU A 10 -1.65 -6.69 7.41
CA GLU A 10 -3.01 -6.47 6.94
C GLU A 10 -3.04 -6.23 5.42
N VAL A 11 -3.87 -7.00 4.72
CA VAL A 11 -3.91 -7.09 3.25
C VAL A 11 -5.32 -6.96 2.68
N THR A 12 -6.34 -6.85 3.53
CA THR A 12 -7.75 -6.81 3.19
C THR A 12 -8.37 -5.45 3.46
N GLU A 13 -7.88 -4.74 4.48
CA GLU A 13 -8.40 -3.44 4.91
C GLU A 13 -7.41 -2.29 4.62
N GLY A 14 -7.94 -1.07 4.52
CA GLY A 14 -7.15 0.15 4.36
C GLY A 14 -6.79 0.77 5.71
N CYS A 15 -5.55 1.26 5.85
CA CYS A 15 -5.08 1.95 7.05
C CYS A 15 -5.94 3.19 7.41
N CYS A 16 -6.48 3.90 6.42
CA CYS A 16 -7.26 5.12 6.52
C CYS A 16 -8.62 4.98 5.79
N GLY A 17 -9.25 3.81 5.91
CA GLY A 17 -10.60 3.56 5.43
C GLY A 17 -10.66 2.59 4.24
N SER A 18 -11.39 1.50 4.42
CA SER A 18 -11.43 0.38 3.47
C SER A 18 -12.58 0.42 2.48
N THR A 19 -13.50 1.37 2.61
CA THR A 19 -14.65 1.53 1.71
C THR A 19 -14.63 2.91 1.07
N VAL A 20 -15.27 3.03 -0.10
CA VAL A 20 -15.42 4.32 -0.79
C VAL A 20 -15.99 5.41 0.13
N LEU A 21 -16.99 5.06 0.94
CA LEU A 21 -17.61 6.01 1.87
C LEU A 21 -16.61 6.46 2.95
N ASN A 22 -15.86 5.53 3.53
CA ASN A 22 -14.91 5.84 4.60
C ASN A 22 -13.66 6.56 4.06
N ALA A 23 -13.22 6.21 2.85
CA ALA A 23 -12.05 6.80 2.19
C ALA A 23 -12.32 8.17 1.55
N ALA A 24 -13.57 8.51 1.21
CA ALA A 24 -13.89 9.76 0.52
C ALA A 24 -14.81 10.70 1.32
N ILE A 25 -15.92 10.18 1.87
CA ILE A 25 -16.99 11.01 2.45
C ILE A 25 -16.81 11.17 3.96
N PHE A 26 -16.50 10.07 4.64
CA PHE A 26 -16.40 10.02 6.10
C PHE A 26 -14.95 10.01 6.61
N ILE A 27 -13.96 10.36 5.78
CA ILE A 27 -12.54 10.24 6.12
C ILE A 27 -12.16 10.96 7.41
N LYS A 28 -12.80 12.10 7.71
CA LYS A 28 -12.60 12.82 8.97
C LYS A 28 -12.91 11.96 10.22
N ASN A 29 -13.79 10.97 10.09
CA ASN A 29 -14.21 10.08 11.17
C ASN A 29 -13.43 8.75 11.18
N HIS A 30 -12.54 8.53 10.21
CA HIS A 30 -11.72 7.33 10.10
C HIS A 30 -10.25 7.71 10.30
N PRO A 31 -9.77 7.77 11.56
CA PRO A 31 -8.37 8.03 11.82
C PRO A 31 -7.51 6.93 11.20
N ALA A 32 -6.34 7.32 10.71
CA ALA A 32 -5.38 6.38 10.17
C ALA A 32 -4.93 5.37 11.25
N CYS A 33 -4.58 4.17 10.80
CA CYS A 33 -4.00 3.13 11.62
C CYS A 33 -2.66 3.59 12.26
N PRO A 34 -2.24 3.01 13.39
CA PRO A 34 -1.01 3.43 14.08
C PRO A 34 0.27 3.21 13.27
N ASN A 35 0.27 2.27 12.32
CA ASN A 35 1.43 1.94 11.50
C ASN A 35 1.03 1.53 10.07
N ALA A 36 1.16 2.45 9.12
CA ALA A 36 0.86 2.17 7.72
C ALA A 36 1.81 1.14 7.07
N TYR A 37 3.01 0.91 7.62
CA TYR A 37 3.96 -0.10 7.08
C TYR A 37 3.45 -1.55 7.24
N ASP A 38 2.49 -1.76 8.13
CA ASP A 38 1.88 -3.07 8.34
C ASP A 38 0.75 -3.37 7.33
N TYR A 39 0.31 -2.37 6.54
CA TYR A 39 -0.84 -2.46 5.63
C TYR A 39 -0.40 -2.43 4.16
N ILE A 40 -1.04 -3.24 3.31
CA ILE A 40 -0.91 -3.10 1.85
C ILE A 40 -1.61 -1.82 1.36
N PHE A 41 -2.80 -1.54 1.89
CA PHE A 41 -3.65 -0.46 1.42
C PHE A 41 -3.65 0.72 2.39
N TRP A 42 -3.51 1.93 1.84
CA TRP A 42 -3.76 3.16 2.58
C TRP A 42 -5.26 3.38 2.71
N ASP A 43 -6.00 3.27 1.62
CA ASP A 43 -7.46 3.36 1.59
C ASP A 43 -8.04 2.39 0.54
N SER A 44 -9.35 2.48 0.24
CA SER A 44 -10.00 1.61 -0.75
C SER A 44 -9.53 1.79 -2.20
N PHE A 45 -8.69 2.79 -2.47
CA PHE A 45 -8.22 3.15 -3.81
C PHE A 45 -6.69 3.07 -3.94
N HIS A 46 -5.96 3.38 -2.88
CA HIS A 46 -4.52 3.61 -2.91
C HIS A 46 -3.75 2.60 -2.04
N PRO A 47 -2.68 1.98 -2.56
CA PRO A 47 -1.67 1.29 -1.76
C PRO A 47 -0.91 2.21 -0.80
N THR A 48 -0.27 1.63 0.22
CA THR A 48 0.67 2.35 1.09
C THR A 48 2.00 2.62 0.40
N GLU A 49 2.80 3.53 0.95
CA GLU A 49 4.14 3.84 0.44
C GLU A 49 5.02 2.58 0.33
N LYS A 50 5.01 1.70 1.34
CA LYS A 50 5.73 0.41 1.31
C LYS A 50 5.30 -0.44 0.12
N ALA A 51 4.00 -0.54 -0.14
CA ALA A 51 3.49 -1.30 -1.28
C ALA A 51 3.92 -0.68 -2.62
N TYR A 52 3.86 0.64 -2.75
CA TYR A 52 4.36 1.34 -3.94
C TYR A 52 5.86 1.13 -4.17
N ASN A 53 6.69 1.26 -3.13
CA ASN A 53 8.13 1.05 -3.23
C ASN A 53 8.47 -0.35 -3.77
N ILE A 54 7.80 -1.39 -3.26
CA ILE A 54 8.00 -2.78 -3.75
C ILE A 54 7.65 -2.91 -5.24
N VAL A 55 6.52 -2.33 -5.67
CA VAL A 55 6.09 -2.38 -7.07
C VAL A 55 7.08 -1.63 -7.96
N VAL A 56 7.45 -0.42 -7.56
CA VAL A 56 8.36 0.45 -8.31
C VAL A 56 9.74 -0.19 -8.41
N ASP A 57 10.30 -0.70 -7.32
CA ASP A 57 11.60 -1.40 -7.31
C ASP A 57 11.59 -2.58 -8.29
N LYS A 58 10.50 -3.34 -8.32
CA LYS A 58 10.36 -4.46 -9.26
C LYS A 58 10.27 -4.00 -10.70
N LEU A 59 9.53 -2.91 -10.98
CA LEU A 59 9.46 -2.32 -12.32
C LEU A 59 10.82 -1.81 -12.78
N PHE A 60 11.57 -1.13 -11.91
CA PHE A 60 12.94 -0.70 -12.21
C PHE A 60 13.82 -1.91 -12.51
N GLN A 61 13.87 -2.92 -11.64
CA GLN A 61 14.68 -4.13 -11.84
C GLN A 61 14.39 -4.83 -13.18
N GLN A 62 13.12 -4.90 -13.58
CA GLN A 62 12.70 -5.53 -14.83
C GLN A 62 13.03 -4.68 -16.06
N ASN A 63 13.02 -3.35 -15.91
CA ASN A 63 13.11 -2.41 -17.02
C ASN A 63 14.39 -1.58 -17.01
N MET A 64 15.41 -1.96 -16.22
CA MET A 64 16.67 -1.22 -16.07
C MET A 64 17.30 -0.84 -17.42
N GLN A 65 17.21 -1.74 -18.41
CA GLN A 65 17.76 -1.54 -19.76
C GLN A 65 17.07 -0.43 -20.58
N TYR A 66 15.88 0.02 -20.17
CA TYR A 66 15.13 1.10 -20.82
C TYR A 66 15.17 2.41 -20.02
N LEU A 67 15.62 2.36 -18.77
CA LEU A 67 15.59 3.48 -17.81
C LEU A 67 16.98 4.09 -17.58
N MET A 68 18.03 3.51 -18.18
CA MET A 68 19.41 4.01 -18.24
C MET A 68 19.84 4.14 -19.69
#